data_AF-A0A2X3IQL4-F1
#
_entry.id   AF-A0A2X3IQL4-F1
#
_cell.length_a   1.000
_cell.length_b   1.000
_cell.length_c   1.000
_cell.angle_alpha   90.00
_cell.angle_beta   90.00
_cell.angle_gamma   90.00
#
_symmetry.space_group_name_H-M   'P 1'
#
loop_
_entity.id
_entity.type
_entity.pdbx_description
1 polymer ?
#
loop_
_entity_poly.entity_id
_entity_poly.type
_entity_poly.pdbx_seq_one_letter_code
_entity_poly.pdbx_strand_id
1 'polypeptide(L)'
;MKDMSLVMKEAHRLTKKIKKEFPNVDYKFQLGICMSYLLNGKGENEMVELQGSEKQVKWAIDIRENTIKNIERALERLEEIQRGRVAKGRKRGKLYDKRISKLKEVIEEVKNESSAKIFIEEYRSKKVDDFLNIETN
;
A
#
# COMPACT_ATOMS: atom_id res chain seq x y z
N MET A 1 14.30 3.82 -16.78
CA MET A 1 15.00 4.26 -15.54
C MET A 1 14.80 5.75 -15.37
N LYS A 2 14.30 6.21 -14.22
CA LYS A 2 14.28 7.65 -13.86
C LYS A 2 15.72 8.15 -13.76
N ASP A 3 16.03 9.32 -14.32
CA ASP A 3 17.36 9.92 -14.21
C ASP A 3 17.66 10.29 -12.76
N MET A 4 18.63 9.60 -12.16
CA MET A 4 19.03 9.77 -10.77
C MET A 4 19.47 11.20 -10.45
N SER A 5 20.06 11.91 -11.43
CA SER A 5 20.49 13.30 -11.28
C SER A 5 19.30 14.24 -11.13
N LEU A 6 18.22 14.01 -11.89
CA LEU A 6 16.99 14.79 -11.79
C LEU A 6 16.25 14.52 -10.48
N VAL A 7 16.16 13.26 -10.07
CA VAL A 7 15.56 12.85 -8.79
C VAL A 7 16.27 13.51 -7.61
N MET A 8 17.61 13.50 -7.60
CA MET A 8 18.40 14.11 -6.52
C MET A 8 18.21 15.63 -6.43
N LYS A 9 18.19 16.32 -7.57
CA LYS A 9 17.95 17.77 -7.62
C LYS A 9 16.58 18.12 -7.06
N GLU A 10 15.56 17.35 -7.44
CA GLU A 10 14.19 17.60 -7.00
C GLU A 10 13.96 17.24 -5.53
N ALA A 11 14.55 16.13 -5.06
CA ALA A 11 14.52 15.75 -3.65
C ALA A 11 15.14 16.84 -2.78
N HIS A 12 16.32 17.32 -3.16
CA HIS A 12 17.02 18.40 -2.47
C HIS A 12 16.20 19.70 -2.43
N ARG A 13 15.52 20.03 -3.53
CA ARG A 13 14.63 21.19 -3.62
C ARG A 13 13.46 21.07 -2.64
N LEU A 14 12.81 19.91 -2.58
CA LEU A 14 11.71 19.64 -1.64
C LEU A 14 12.18 19.67 -0.19
N THR A 15 13.31 19.04 0.13
CA THR A 15 13.89 19.04 1.48
C THR A 15 14.19 20.46 1.96
N LYS A 16 14.73 21.33 1.11
CA LYS A 16 14.97 22.74 1.46
C LYS A 16 13.69 23.50 1.79
N LYS A 17 12.61 23.27 1.03
CA LYS A 17 11.30 23.89 1.32
C LYS A 17 10.77 23.43 2.67
N ILE A 18 10.81 22.12 2.94
CA ILE A 18 10.35 21.55 4.21
C ILE A 18 11.18 22.07 5.38
N LYS A 19 12.51 22.15 5.26
CA LYS A 19 13.39 22.71 6.30
C LYS A 19 13.12 24.20 6.56
N LYS A 20 12.70 24.96 5.54
CA LYS A 20 12.33 26.37 5.69
C LYS A 20 11.01 26.53 6.46
N GLU A 21 10.04 25.68 6.19
CA GLU A 21 8.74 25.67 6.89
C GLU A 21 8.83 25.06 8.29
N PHE A 22 9.71 24.06 8.46
CA PHE A 22 9.94 23.33 9.69
C PHE A 22 11.46 23.36 10.01
N PRO A 23 11.97 24.36 10.74
CA PRO A 23 13.40 24.48 11.00
C PRO A 23 14.00 23.32 11.80
N ASN A 24 13.18 22.54 12.52
CA ASN A 24 13.65 21.48 13.42
C ASN A 24 13.81 20.10 12.76
N VAL A 25 13.43 19.90 11.50
CA VAL A 25 13.56 18.59 10.83
C VAL A 25 15.01 18.27 10.51
N ASP A 26 15.42 17.02 10.73
CA ASP A 26 16.71 16.52 10.29
C ASP A 26 16.79 16.48 8.75
N TYR A 27 17.75 17.21 8.20
CA TYR A 27 17.86 17.40 6.76
C TYR A 27 18.14 16.10 6.02
N LYS A 28 19.02 15.25 6.57
CA LYS A 28 19.44 13.99 5.92
C LYS A 28 18.29 13.00 5.89
N PHE A 29 17.56 12.90 7.00
CA PHE A 29 16.37 12.07 7.10
C PHE A 29 15.29 12.52 6.10
N GLN A 30 14.98 13.82 6.06
CA GLN A 30 13.98 14.36 5.15
C GLN A 30 14.38 14.23 3.67
N LEU A 31 15.67 14.34 3.36
CA LEU A 31 16.18 14.08 2.02
C LEU A 31 15.96 12.63 1.60
N GLY A 32 16.22 11.68 2.49
CA GLY A 32 15.91 10.26 2.26
C GLY A 32 14.42 10.02 1.96
N ILE A 33 13.53 10.68 2.70
CA ILE A 33 12.08 10.61 2.45
C ILE A 33 11.72 11.19 1.08
N CYS A 34 12.21 12.40 0.74
CA CYS A 34 11.92 13.04 -0.55
C CYS A 34 12.48 12.23 -1.73
N MET A 35 13.67 11.66 -1.58
CA MET A 35 14.26 10.75 -2.57
C MET A 35 13.39 9.51 -2.76
N SER A 36 13.01 8.83 -1.67
CA SER A 36 12.13 7.66 -1.74
C SER A 36 10.79 8.00 -2.39
N TYR A 37 10.19 9.12 -2.05
CA TYR A 37 8.94 9.59 -2.65
C TYR A 37 9.05 9.84 -4.16
N LEU A 38 10.15 10.45 -4.62
CA LEU A 38 10.34 10.74 -6.05
C LEU A 38 10.73 9.48 -6.86
N LEU A 39 11.53 8.59 -6.25
CA LEU A 39 11.88 7.30 -6.84
C LEU A 39 10.65 6.40 -6.97
N ASN A 40 9.85 6.29 -5.91
CA ASN A 40 8.75 5.33 -5.81
C ASN A 40 7.39 5.93 -6.22
N GLY A 41 7.32 7.24 -6.52
CA GLY A 41 6.04 7.92 -6.69
C GLY A 41 5.21 7.90 -5.39
N LYS A 42 4.00 8.45 -5.41
CA LYS A 42 3.05 8.32 -4.30
C LYS A 42 2.65 6.86 -4.13
N GLY A 43 3.43 6.06 -3.39
CA GLY A 43 3.02 4.72 -2.95
C GLY A 43 2.56 3.77 -4.05
N GLU A 44 2.93 3.99 -5.31
CA GLU A 44 2.72 3.03 -6.38
C GLU A 44 3.87 2.01 -6.28
N ASN A 45 3.69 1.02 -5.40
CA ASN A 45 4.32 -0.27 -5.65
C ASN A 45 3.92 -0.65 -7.08
N GLU A 46 4.90 -0.74 -8.00
CA GLU A 46 4.67 -1.06 -9.40
C GLU A 46 3.82 -2.33 -9.49
N MET A 47 2.54 -2.18 -9.81
CA MET A 47 1.67 -3.32 -10.07
C MET A 47 2.12 -3.96 -11.38
N VAL A 48 2.19 -5.28 -11.40
CA VAL A 48 2.57 -5.99 -12.63
C VAL A 48 1.54 -5.74 -13.74
N GLU A 49 2.01 -5.75 -14.99
CA GLU A 49 1.14 -5.61 -16.15
C GLU A 49 0.23 -6.83 -16.30
N LEU A 50 -1.06 -6.59 -16.50
CA LEU A 50 -2.04 -7.66 -16.62
C LEU A 50 -1.98 -8.32 -18.00
N GLN A 51 -1.96 -9.65 -18.00
CA GLN A 51 -1.96 -10.52 -19.15
C GLN A 51 -3.37 -11.06 -19.42
N GLY A 52 -3.83 -10.95 -20.65
CA GLY A 52 -5.15 -11.40 -21.10
C GLY A 52 -5.58 -10.70 -22.38
N SER A 53 -6.81 -10.97 -22.84
CA SER A 53 -7.39 -10.17 -23.93
C SER A 53 -7.62 -8.73 -23.48
N GLU A 54 -7.63 -7.77 -24.41
CA GLU A 54 -7.86 -6.35 -24.11
C GLU A 54 -9.13 -6.11 -23.27
N LYS A 55 -10.21 -6.84 -23.58
CA LYS A 55 -11.46 -6.78 -22.80
C LYS A 55 -11.30 -7.32 -21.38
N GLN A 56 -10.55 -8.41 -21.20
CA GLN A 56 -10.28 -8.96 -19.87
C GLN A 56 -9.39 -8.02 -19.05
N VAL A 57 -8.33 -7.49 -19.65
CA VAL A 57 -7.41 -6.55 -18.99
C VAL A 57 -8.17 -5.33 -18.50
N LYS A 58 -8.98 -4.71 -19.37
CA LYS A 58 -9.78 -3.54 -18.99
C LYS A 58 -10.69 -3.81 -17.79
N TRP A 59 -11.35 -4.96 -17.77
CA TRP A 59 -12.24 -5.32 -16.66
C TRP A 59 -11.46 -5.68 -15.38
N ALA A 60 -10.36 -6.39 -15.52
CA ALA A 60 -9.52 -6.82 -14.40
C ALA A 60 -8.89 -5.64 -13.66
N ILE A 61 -8.54 -4.55 -14.35
CA ILE A 61 -8.06 -3.30 -13.73
C ILE A 61 -9.06 -2.77 -12.70
N ASP A 62 -10.32 -2.60 -13.10
CA ASP A 62 -11.37 -2.08 -12.21
C ASP A 62 -11.57 -2.98 -10.98
N ILE A 63 -11.49 -4.31 -11.16
CA ILE A 63 -11.62 -5.27 -10.06
C ILE A 63 -10.41 -5.18 -9.13
N ARG A 64 -9.19 -5.17 -9.68
CA ARG A 64 -7.94 -5.08 -8.91
C ARG A 64 -7.89 -3.80 -8.07
N GLU A 65 -8.19 -2.65 -8.67
CA GLU A 65 -8.22 -1.37 -7.97
C GLU A 65 -9.24 -1.34 -6.83
N ASN A 66 -10.47 -1.80 -7.09
CA ASN A 66 -11.50 -1.86 -6.05
C ASN A 66 -11.13 -2.85 -4.93
N THR A 67 -10.49 -3.96 -5.27
CA THR A 67 -10.00 -4.96 -4.30
C THR A 67 -8.97 -4.34 -3.37
N ILE A 68 -7.91 -3.72 -3.91
CA ILE A 68 -6.86 -3.05 -3.13
C ILE A 68 -7.49 -1.98 -2.24
N LYS A 69 -8.33 -1.11 -2.81
CA LYS A 69 -9.00 -0.02 -2.08
C LYS A 69 -9.82 -0.52 -0.90
N ASN A 70 -10.55 -1.64 -1.07
CA ASN A 70 -11.34 -2.22 0.02
C ASN A 70 -10.45 -2.81 1.11
N ILE A 71 -9.36 -3.48 0.73
CA ILE A 71 -8.38 -4.02 1.69
C ILE A 71 -7.68 -2.89 2.46
N GLU A 72 -7.24 -1.83 1.79
CA GLU A 72 -6.59 -0.67 2.41
C GLU A 72 -7.50 0.01 3.44
N ARG A 73 -8.79 0.21 3.12
CA ARG A 73 -9.76 0.74 4.09
C ARG A 73 -9.91 -0.14 5.32
N ALA A 74 -9.90 -1.46 5.14
CA ALA A 74 -10.01 -2.39 6.26
C ALA A 74 -8.72 -2.41 7.10
N LEU A 75 -7.56 -2.36 6.44
CA LEU A 75 -6.26 -2.23 7.07
C LEU A 75 -6.20 -0.97 7.95
N GLU A 76 -6.59 0.18 7.41
CA GLU A 76 -6.63 1.46 8.14
C GLU A 76 -7.51 1.36 9.40
N ARG A 77 -8.72 0.79 9.27
CA ARG A 77 -9.62 0.57 10.42
C ARG A 77 -9.00 -0.33 11.49
N LEU A 78 -8.35 -1.43 11.09
CA LEU A 78 -7.70 -2.34 12.03
C LEU A 78 -6.53 -1.65 12.76
N GLU A 79 -5.72 -0.89 12.04
CA GLU A 79 -4.62 -0.12 12.62
C GLU A 79 -5.15 0.97 13.58
N GLU A 80 -6.25 1.65 13.23
CA GLU A 80 -6.90 2.62 14.10
C GLU A 80 -7.42 1.98 15.40
N ILE A 81 -8.12 0.84 15.29
CA ILE A 81 -8.58 0.07 16.46
C ILE A 81 -7.37 -0.29 17.35
N GLN A 82 -6.29 -0.78 16.75
CA GLN A 82 -5.09 -1.17 17.47
C GLN A 82 -4.43 0.03 18.18
N ARG A 83 -4.27 1.16 17.49
CA ARG A 83 -3.78 2.42 18.08
C ARG A 83 -4.67 2.89 19.23
N GLY A 84 -5.99 2.89 19.03
CA GLY A 84 -6.96 3.30 20.04
C GLY A 84 -6.95 2.43 21.30
N ARG A 85 -6.63 1.13 21.17
CA ARG A 85 -6.44 0.24 22.34
C ARG A 85 -5.21 0.65 23.15
N VAL A 86 -4.08 0.84 22.48
CA VAL A 86 -2.81 1.22 23.12
C VAL A 86 -2.96 2.59 23.79
N ALA A 87 -3.59 3.56 23.12
CA ALA A 87 -3.87 4.89 23.67
C ALA A 87 -4.73 4.84 24.94
N LYS A 88 -5.62 3.85 25.06
CA LYS A 88 -6.44 3.59 26.28
C LYS A 88 -5.71 2.74 27.33
N GLY A 89 -4.39 2.58 27.23
CA GLY A 89 -3.58 1.76 28.14
C GLY A 89 -3.83 0.26 28.04
N ARG A 90 -4.57 -0.22 27.03
CA ARG A 90 -4.84 -1.65 26.83
C ARG A 90 -3.68 -2.31 26.08
N LYS A 91 -3.46 -3.59 26.36
CA LYS A 91 -2.50 -4.39 25.59
C LYS A 91 -2.91 -4.43 24.11
N ARG A 92 -1.87 -4.31 23.27
CA ARG A 92 -1.92 -4.50 21.82
C ARG A 92 -2.53 -5.87 21.52
N GLY A 93 -3.55 -5.93 20.66
CA GLY A 93 -4.28 -7.17 20.40
C GLY A 93 -3.59 -8.01 19.32
N LYS A 94 -3.10 -9.19 19.67
CA LYS A 94 -2.41 -10.11 18.75
C LYS A 94 -3.24 -10.44 17.48
N LEU A 95 -4.56 -10.57 17.63
CA LEU A 95 -5.45 -10.83 16.50
C LEU A 95 -5.44 -9.69 15.46
N TYR A 96 -5.44 -8.43 15.91
CA TYR A 96 -5.36 -7.29 14.99
C TYR A 96 -4.03 -7.26 14.28
N ASP A 97 -2.92 -7.54 14.98
CA ASP A 97 -1.59 -7.63 14.34
C ASP A 97 -1.56 -8.72 13.28
N LYS A 98 -2.09 -9.91 13.56
CA LYS A 98 -2.18 -11.01 12.60
C LYS A 98 -3.00 -10.62 11.36
N ARG A 99 -4.16 -9.99 11.56
CA ARG A 99 -5.02 -9.52 10.45
C ARG A 99 -4.35 -8.41 9.65
N ILE A 100 -3.72 -7.44 10.30
CA ILE A 100 -2.97 -6.35 9.66
C ILE A 100 -1.86 -6.91 8.77
N SER A 101 -1.04 -7.85 9.29
CA SER A 101 0.01 -8.49 8.51
C SER A 101 -0.58 -9.25 7.31
N LYS A 102 -1.66 -10.03 7.51
CA LYS A 102 -2.28 -10.78 6.42
C LYS A 102 -2.82 -9.87 5.33
N LEU A 103 -3.48 -8.75 5.67
CA LEU A 103 -3.96 -7.81 4.65
C LEU A 103 -2.81 -7.15 3.88
N LYS A 104 -1.68 -6.87 4.52
CA LYS A 104 -0.48 -6.36 3.82
C LYS A 104 0.08 -7.38 2.85
N GLU A 105 0.16 -8.64 3.24
CA GLU A 105 0.56 -9.75 2.35
C GLU A 105 -0.38 -9.85 1.15
N VAL A 106 -1.70 -9.83 1.39
CA VAL A 106 -2.70 -9.94 0.31
C VAL A 106 -2.65 -8.75 -0.64
N ILE A 107 -2.40 -7.53 -0.15
CA ILE A 107 -2.18 -6.37 -1.05
C ILE A 107 -1.00 -6.66 -1.99
N GLU A 108 0.10 -7.18 -1.48
CA GLU A 108 1.27 -7.50 -2.31
C GLU A 108 1.00 -8.68 -3.26
N GLU A 109 0.26 -9.70 -2.84
CA GLU A 109 -0.21 -10.78 -3.72
C GLU A 109 -1.04 -10.22 -4.88
N VAL A 110 -2.02 -9.35 -4.58
CA VAL A 110 -2.90 -8.71 -5.57
C VAL A 110 -2.13 -7.81 -6.53
N LYS A 111 -1.13 -7.08 -6.05
CA LYS A 111 -0.29 -6.20 -6.90
C LYS A 111 0.62 -6.98 -7.84
N ASN A 112 1.07 -8.17 -7.42
CA ASN A 112 1.99 -9.03 -8.17
C ASN A 112 1.27 -10.08 -9.03
N GLU A 113 -0.06 -10.17 -8.95
CA GLU A 113 -0.85 -11.03 -9.83
C GLU A 113 -0.99 -10.39 -11.22
N SER A 114 -0.53 -11.11 -12.23
CA SER A 114 -0.53 -10.65 -13.63
C SER A 114 -1.70 -11.20 -14.43
N SER A 115 -2.39 -12.24 -13.98
CA SER A 115 -3.48 -12.86 -14.73
C SER A 115 -4.78 -12.06 -14.62
N ALA A 116 -5.22 -11.45 -15.73
CA ALA A 116 -6.53 -10.78 -15.78
C ALA A 116 -7.68 -11.75 -15.48
N LYS A 117 -7.52 -13.03 -15.84
CA LYS A 117 -8.52 -14.09 -15.59
C LYS A 117 -8.76 -14.31 -14.11
N ILE A 118 -7.71 -14.36 -13.30
CA ILE A 118 -7.81 -14.56 -11.84
C ILE A 118 -8.63 -13.45 -11.20
N PHE A 119 -8.46 -12.19 -11.65
CA PHE A 119 -9.27 -11.09 -11.12
C PHE A 119 -10.76 -11.26 -11.42
N ILE A 120 -11.09 -11.67 -12.65
CA ILE A 120 -12.48 -11.82 -13.11
C ILE A 120 -13.17 -13.01 -12.43
N GLU A 121 -12.46 -14.13 -12.29
CA GLU A 121 -13.04 -15.38 -11.81
C GLU A 121 -13.02 -15.50 -10.29
N GLU A 122 -11.94 -15.04 -9.65
CA GLU A 122 -11.76 -15.25 -8.21
C GLU A 122 -11.96 -13.99 -7.39
N TYR A 123 -11.37 -12.87 -7.79
CA TYR A 123 -11.40 -11.65 -6.96
C TYR A 123 -12.72 -10.89 -7.06
N ARG A 124 -13.42 -10.98 -8.18
CA ARG A 124 -14.66 -10.24 -8.43
C ARG A 124 -15.71 -10.38 -7.32
N SER A 125 -15.83 -11.56 -6.72
CA SER A 125 -16.79 -11.84 -5.64
C SER A 125 -16.18 -11.83 -4.24
N LYS A 126 -14.84 -11.75 -4.12
CA LYS A 126 -14.16 -11.79 -2.83
C LYS A 126 -14.40 -10.50 -2.05
N LYS A 127 -14.74 -10.67 -0.78
CA LYS A 127 -14.83 -9.61 0.23
C LYS A 127 -13.56 -9.62 1.08
N VAL A 128 -13.34 -8.53 1.81
CA VAL A 128 -12.18 -8.43 2.71
C VAL A 128 -12.14 -9.59 3.71
N ASP A 129 -13.30 -10.00 4.23
CA ASP A 129 -13.41 -11.09 5.20
C ASP A 129 -12.92 -12.43 4.63
N ASP A 130 -13.06 -12.66 3.32
CA ASP A 130 -12.59 -13.89 2.67
C ASP A 130 -11.06 -14.03 2.74
N PHE A 131 -10.33 -12.91 2.78
CA PHE A 131 -8.87 -12.88 2.96
C PHE A 131 -8.44 -13.01 4.43
N LEU A 132 -9.38 -12.78 5.35
CA LEU A 132 -9.15 -12.78 6.80
C LEU A 132 -9.64 -14.07 7.48
N ASN A 133 -10.19 -15.01 6.72
CA ASN A 133 -10.52 -16.36 7.18
C ASN A 133 -9.24 -17.12 7.50
N ILE A 134 -8.71 -16.81 8.67
CA ILE A 134 -7.67 -17.57 9.34
C ILE A 134 -8.39 -18.81 9.87
N GLU A 135 -8.15 -19.98 9.27
CA GLU A 135 -8.49 -21.24 9.93
C GLU A 135 -7.90 -21.19 11.35
N THR A 136 -8.78 -21.10 12.34
CA THR A 136 -8.42 -21.33 13.73
C THR A 136 -8.23 -22.83 13.87
N ASN A 137 -7.04 -23.31 13.51
CA ASN A 137 -6.52 -24.57 14.06
C ASN A 137 -6.22 -24.38 15.55
#